data_AF-A0AA36MMB3-F1
#
_entry.id   AF-A0AA36MMB3-F1
#
_cell.length_a   1.000
_cell.length_b   1.000
_cell.length_c   1.000
_cell.angle_alpha   90.00
_cell.angle_beta   90.00
_cell.angle_gamma   90.00
#
_symmetry.space_group_name_H-M   'P 1'
#
loop_
_entity.id
_entity.type
_entity.pdbx_description
1 polymer ?
#
loop_
_entity_poly.entity_id
_entity_poly.type
_entity_poly.pdbx_seq_one_letter_code
_entity_poly.pdbx_strand_id
1 'polypeptide(L)'
;MQQTRCATPCFHMPMHRRLDYEKDESVVEVQRVEDALRADDATAYLHHLVEEYDDLAAWTFFLHADAPEHVHPFRLLEEVLSAAQKGALDEASFPFLYLSHNYLDLGTSVHTWDNFASPRLWKRLFASSVAPPREVVKGYCCVQFLVPRPRALLRQRQWYADALTYFASATSYFDLFPHGKFVTWQDLTCRAPAQLWMPWWHVVFGEAPSKAKTI
;
A
#
# COMPACT_ATOMS: atom_id res chain seq x y z
N MET A 1 7.21 19.46 -28.33
CA MET A 1 7.36 18.67 -27.09
C MET A 1 6.90 17.25 -27.40
N GLN A 2 7.85 16.32 -27.56
CA GLN A 2 7.57 14.92 -27.86
C GLN A 2 7.31 14.16 -26.54
N GLN A 3 6.13 13.57 -26.41
CA GLN A 3 5.84 12.61 -25.33
C GLN A 3 6.54 11.29 -25.68
N THR A 4 7.59 10.96 -24.93
CA THR A 4 8.19 9.62 -24.92
C THR A 4 7.24 8.66 -24.22
N ARG A 5 6.59 7.79 -25.00
CA ARG A 5 5.83 6.64 -24.47
C ARG A 5 6.83 5.60 -23.96
N CYS A 6 6.77 5.28 -22.66
CA CYS A 6 7.37 4.06 -22.14
C CYS A 6 6.57 2.86 -22.68
N ALA A 7 7.02 2.31 -23.80
CA ALA A 7 6.59 1.00 -24.25
C ALA A 7 7.51 -0.04 -23.61
N THR A 8 7.14 -0.55 -22.44
CA THR A 8 7.80 -1.74 -21.88
C THR A 8 7.31 -2.95 -22.68
N PRO A 9 8.20 -3.79 -23.24
CA PRO A 9 7.79 -5.01 -23.90
C PRO A 9 7.20 -5.97 -22.87
N CYS A 10 5.99 -6.46 -23.13
CA CYS A 10 5.40 -7.56 -22.38
C CYS A 10 6.31 -8.79 -22.54
N PHE A 11 7.05 -9.16 -21.51
CA PHE A 11 7.81 -10.40 -21.48
C PHE A 11 6.83 -11.58 -21.49
N HIS A 12 6.82 -12.35 -22.58
CA HIS A 12 6.19 -13.66 -22.61
C HIS A 12 6.99 -14.60 -21.69
N MET A 13 6.54 -14.78 -20.45
CA MET A 13 7.06 -15.84 -19.59
C MET A 13 6.59 -17.20 -20.12
N PRO A 14 7.49 -18.20 -20.24
CA PRO A 14 7.10 -19.55 -20.61
C PRO A 14 6.16 -20.13 -19.54
N MET A 15 5.03 -20.71 -19.97
CA MET A 15 4.14 -21.49 -19.10
C MET A 15 4.93 -22.66 -18.52
N HIS A 16 5.29 -22.56 -17.23
CA HIS A 16 5.94 -23.65 -16.52
C HIS A 16 4.97 -24.80 -16.26
N ARG A 17 5.52 -26.01 -16.46
CA ARG A 17 5.11 -27.34 -15.96
C ARG A 17 4.05 -27.29 -14.84
N ARG A 18 2.91 -27.96 -15.06
CA ARG A 18 1.99 -28.35 -13.98
C ARG A 18 2.77 -29.16 -12.95
N LEU A 19 2.97 -28.59 -11.77
CA LEU A 19 3.34 -29.34 -10.58
C LEU A 19 2.04 -29.96 -10.06
N ASP A 20 1.97 -31.28 -10.05
CA ASP A 20 0.87 -32.01 -9.40
C ASP A 20 1.07 -31.87 -7.88
N TYR A 21 0.56 -30.76 -7.33
CA TYR A 21 0.48 -30.57 -5.89
C TYR A 21 -0.66 -31.43 -5.35
N GLU A 22 -0.35 -32.34 -4.41
CA GLU A 22 -1.38 -32.97 -3.57
C GLU A 22 -2.19 -31.84 -2.92
N LYS A 23 -3.48 -31.84 -3.23
CA LYS A 23 -4.41 -30.77 -2.91
C LYS A 23 -4.72 -30.83 -1.41
N ASP A 24 -3.86 -30.22 -0.60
CA ASP A 24 -4.21 -29.85 0.76
C ASP A 24 -5.32 -28.79 0.65
N GLU A 25 -6.56 -29.17 0.94
CA GLU A 25 -7.75 -28.32 0.86
C GLU A 25 -7.77 -27.30 2.00
N SER A 26 -6.65 -26.60 2.22
CA SER A 26 -6.68 -25.34 2.96
C SER A 26 -7.78 -24.49 2.34
N VAL A 27 -8.79 -24.17 3.16
CA VAL A 27 -9.99 -23.47 2.72
C VAL A 27 -9.56 -22.06 2.37
N VAL A 28 -9.37 -21.80 1.08
CA VAL A 28 -9.17 -20.44 0.59
C VAL A 28 -10.51 -19.74 0.69
N GLU A 29 -10.70 -18.96 1.74
CA GLU A 29 -11.85 -18.08 1.87
C GLU A 29 -11.65 -16.88 0.95
N VAL A 30 -12.54 -16.74 -0.03
CA VAL A 30 -12.55 -15.58 -0.93
C VAL A 30 -13.69 -14.68 -0.52
N GLN A 31 -13.35 -13.59 0.18
CA GLN A 31 -14.30 -12.54 0.48
C GLN A 31 -14.36 -11.54 -0.66
N ARG A 32 -15.55 -11.33 -1.22
CA ARG A 32 -15.79 -10.29 -2.23
C ARG A 32 -16.24 -9.03 -1.52
N VAL A 33 -15.42 -7.99 -1.59
CA VAL A 33 -15.78 -6.66 -1.10
C VAL A 33 -16.42 -5.88 -2.25
N GLU A 34 -17.73 -5.65 -2.19
CA GLU A 34 -18.44 -4.76 -3.12
C GLU A 34 -18.38 -3.32 -2.59
N ASP A 35 -17.73 -2.42 -3.33
CA ASP A 35 -17.72 -0.99 -3.00
C ASP A 35 -18.07 -0.17 -4.26
N ALA A 36 -19.17 0.60 -4.19
CA ALA A 36 -19.70 1.39 -5.29
C ALA A 36 -18.75 2.54 -5.71
N LEU A 37 -17.84 2.95 -4.83
CA LEU A 37 -16.83 3.99 -5.05
C LEU A 37 -15.42 3.49 -4.74
N ARG A 38 -15.15 2.20 -5.00
CA ARG A 38 -13.88 1.52 -4.71
C ARG A 38 -12.65 2.38 -5.03
N ALA A 39 -11.93 2.81 -4.01
CA ALA A 39 -10.57 3.34 -4.12
C ALA A 39 -9.57 2.20 -3.83
N ASP A 40 -9.34 1.36 -4.84
CA ASP A 40 -8.23 0.39 -5.00
C ASP A 40 -7.69 -0.33 -3.73
N ASP A 41 -6.42 -0.76 -3.76
CA ASP A 41 -5.76 -1.56 -2.72
C ASP A 41 -5.86 -0.91 -1.34
N ALA A 42 -5.90 0.43 -1.26
CA ALA A 42 -5.96 1.10 0.03
C ALA A 42 -7.27 0.82 0.77
N THR A 43 -8.42 0.93 0.11
CA THR A 43 -9.71 0.63 0.74
C THR A 43 -9.87 -0.85 1.04
N ALA A 44 -9.35 -1.74 0.19
CA ALA A 44 -9.33 -3.18 0.46
C ALA A 44 -8.55 -3.51 1.74
N TYR A 45 -7.36 -2.92 1.90
CA TYR A 45 -6.52 -3.14 3.07
C TYR A 45 -7.13 -2.54 4.34
N LEU A 46 -7.70 -1.34 4.24
CA LEU A 46 -8.41 -0.70 5.35
C LEU A 46 -9.66 -1.48 5.75
N HIS A 47 -10.44 -2.00 4.79
CA HIS A 47 -11.59 -2.84 5.05
C HIS A 47 -11.21 -4.08 5.85
N HIS A 48 -10.19 -4.81 5.41
CA HIS A 48 -9.67 -5.96 6.14
C HIS A 48 -9.25 -5.58 7.57
N LEU A 49 -8.51 -4.48 7.72
CA LEU A 49 -8.09 -4.00 9.05
C LEU A 49 -9.26 -3.59 9.95
N VAL A 50 -10.37 -3.12 9.38
CA VAL A 50 -11.58 -2.76 10.14
C VAL A 50 -12.35 -4.01 10.53
N GLU A 51 -12.64 -4.91 9.58
CA GLU A 51 -13.43 -6.12 9.85
C GLU A 51 -12.71 -7.05 10.82
N GLU A 52 -11.44 -7.37 10.52
CA GLU A 52 -10.67 -8.37 11.25
C GLU A 52 -9.91 -7.80 12.44
N TYR A 53 -10.09 -6.51 12.80
CA TYR A 53 -9.25 -5.81 13.79
C TYR A 53 -8.98 -6.60 15.08
N ASP A 54 -10.02 -7.20 15.66
CA ASP A 54 -9.92 -7.95 16.93
C ASP A 54 -9.36 -9.38 16.72
N ASP A 55 -9.47 -9.91 15.51
CA ASP A 55 -9.13 -11.28 15.13
C ASP A 55 -7.95 -11.37 14.15
N LEU A 56 -7.22 -10.25 13.94
CA LEU A 56 -6.08 -10.18 13.01
C LEU A 56 -5.10 -11.34 13.26
N ALA A 57 -4.70 -11.99 12.17
CA ALA A 57 -3.66 -13.01 12.19
C ALA A 57 -2.34 -12.42 12.74
N ALA A 58 -1.45 -13.30 13.24
CA ALA A 58 -0.13 -12.87 13.74
C ALA A 58 0.66 -12.06 12.70
N TRP A 59 0.46 -12.38 11.43
CA TRP A 59 1.06 -11.74 10.27
C TRP A 59 0.00 -11.55 9.18
N THR A 60 0.00 -10.37 8.55
CA THR A 60 -0.91 -10.06 7.45
C THR A 60 -0.11 -9.66 6.22
N PHE A 61 -0.34 -10.37 5.12
CA PHE A 61 0.19 -10.03 3.80
C PHE A 61 -0.78 -9.12 3.07
N PHE A 62 -0.26 -7.99 2.61
CA PHE A 62 -0.99 -7.05 1.78
C PHE A 62 -0.36 -7.09 0.39
N LEU A 63 -1.10 -7.63 -0.57
CA LEU A 63 -0.62 -7.88 -1.93
C LEU A 63 -1.64 -7.42 -2.97
N HIS A 64 -1.17 -6.77 -4.04
CA HIS A 64 -1.99 -6.55 -5.23
C HIS A 64 -2.17 -7.85 -6.01
N ALA A 65 -3.20 -7.89 -6.86
CA ALA A 65 -3.44 -8.99 -7.79
C ALA A 65 -2.29 -9.25 -8.78
N ASP A 66 -1.50 -8.24 -9.12
CA ASP A 66 -0.33 -8.29 -10.00
C ASP A 66 1.00 -8.34 -9.23
N ALA A 67 1.00 -8.80 -7.97
CA ALA A 67 2.20 -8.94 -7.15
C ALA A 67 3.41 -9.59 -7.87
N PRO A 68 3.26 -10.63 -8.73
CA PRO A 68 4.39 -11.20 -9.45
C PRO A 68 5.14 -10.23 -10.37
N GLU A 69 4.48 -9.16 -10.84
CA GLU A 69 5.10 -8.11 -11.67
C GLU A 69 5.87 -7.08 -10.82
N HIS A 70 5.50 -6.95 -9.53
CA HIS A 70 6.02 -5.91 -8.63
C HIS A 70 6.98 -6.44 -7.56
N VAL A 71 7.00 -7.74 -7.29
CA VAL A 71 7.94 -8.39 -6.37
C VAL A 71 9.08 -8.99 -7.18
N HIS A 72 10.28 -8.39 -7.10
CA HIS A 72 11.46 -8.88 -7.81
C HIS A 72 12.65 -9.05 -6.85
N PRO A 73 13.27 -10.25 -6.78
CA PRO A 73 12.82 -11.49 -7.42
C PRO A 73 11.54 -12.02 -6.75
N PHE A 74 10.64 -12.65 -7.52
CA PHE A 74 9.43 -13.30 -6.98
C PHE A 74 9.74 -14.33 -5.89
N ARG A 75 10.93 -14.94 -5.97
CA ARG A 75 11.50 -15.83 -4.96
C ARG A 75 11.47 -15.24 -3.54
N LEU A 76 11.58 -13.92 -3.38
CA LEU A 76 11.47 -13.28 -2.08
C LEU A 76 10.11 -13.55 -1.43
N LEU A 77 9.01 -13.44 -2.20
CA LEU A 77 7.67 -13.75 -1.68
C LEU A 77 7.55 -15.24 -1.30
N GLU A 78 8.08 -16.15 -2.11
CA GLU A 78 8.10 -17.58 -1.81
C GLU A 78 8.88 -17.89 -0.52
N GLU A 79 10.04 -17.26 -0.35
CA GLU A 79 10.88 -17.43 0.84
C GLU A 79 10.18 -16.90 2.10
N VAL A 80 9.54 -15.74 2.01
CA VAL A 80 8.80 -15.14 3.14
C VAL A 80 7.56 -15.98 3.49
N LEU A 81 6.82 -16.48 2.50
CA LEU A 81 5.69 -17.40 2.73
C LEU A 81 6.17 -18.73 3.35
N SER A 82 7.28 -19.28 2.88
CA SER A 82 7.86 -20.50 3.45
C SER A 82 8.33 -20.27 4.89
N ALA A 83 8.92 -19.10 5.18
CA ALA A 83 9.32 -18.72 6.53
C ALA A 83 8.08 -18.59 7.44
N ALA A 84 7.00 -17.98 6.96
CA ALA A 84 5.73 -17.87 7.69
C ALA A 84 5.15 -19.25 8.03
N GLN A 85 5.06 -20.14 7.04
CA GLN A 85 4.55 -21.51 7.22
C GLN A 85 5.37 -22.32 8.24
N LYS A 86 6.67 -22.07 8.34
CA LYS A 86 7.57 -22.74 9.29
C LYS A 86 7.61 -22.09 10.67
N GLY A 87 6.83 -21.03 10.91
CA GLY A 87 6.85 -20.25 12.16
C GLY A 87 8.11 -19.41 12.35
N ALA A 88 9.00 -19.33 11.34
CA ALA A 88 10.26 -18.60 11.45
C ALA A 88 10.06 -17.09 11.57
N LEU A 89 8.89 -16.57 11.18
CA LEU A 89 8.56 -15.17 11.38
C LEU A 89 8.27 -14.84 12.84
N ASP A 90 7.78 -15.79 13.64
CA ASP A 90 7.41 -15.53 15.04
C ASP A 90 8.63 -15.14 15.91
N GLU A 91 9.82 -15.58 15.50
CA GLU A 91 11.10 -15.20 16.11
C GLU A 91 11.69 -13.91 15.51
N ALA A 92 11.19 -13.47 14.36
CA ALA A 92 11.71 -12.32 13.63
C ALA A 92 11.06 -11.01 14.10
N SER A 93 11.87 -10.07 14.59
CA SER A 93 11.40 -8.72 14.92
C SER A 93 11.70 -7.76 13.78
N PHE A 94 10.73 -7.55 12.89
CA PHE A 94 10.74 -6.44 11.93
C PHE A 94 9.46 -5.61 12.04
N PRO A 95 9.54 -4.26 11.93
CA PRO A 95 8.36 -3.40 12.02
C PRO A 95 7.46 -3.52 10.79
N PHE A 96 8.07 -3.71 9.62
CA PHE A 96 7.43 -3.68 8.31
C PHE A 96 8.37 -4.35 7.33
N LEU A 97 7.91 -5.35 6.58
CA LEU A 97 8.70 -5.98 5.53
C LEU A 97 8.11 -5.59 4.18
N TYR A 98 8.84 -4.75 3.46
CA TYR A 98 8.51 -4.37 2.10
C TYR A 98 8.92 -5.46 1.12
N LEU A 99 8.01 -5.85 0.23
CA LEU A 99 8.22 -6.95 -0.72
C LEU A 99 8.41 -6.46 -2.16
N SER A 100 8.00 -5.24 -2.50
CA SER A 100 8.20 -4.72 -3.85
C SER A 100 9.63 -4.22 -4.06
N HIS A 101 10.07 -4.23 -5.32
CA HIS A 101 11.34 -3.65 -5.74
C HIS A 101 11.21 -2.20 -6.21
N ASN A 102 9.98 -1.70 -6.38
CA ASN A 102 9.73 -0.35 -6.85
C ASN A 102 9.76 0.63 -5.68
N TYR A 103 10.60 1.66 -5.77
CA TYR A 103 10.66 2.74 -4.82
C TYR A 103 10.23 4.04 -5.50
N LEU A 104 9.40 4.81 -4.81
CA LEU A 104 9.06 6.16 -5.25
C LEU A 104 9.96 7.13 -4.48
N ASP A 105 10.93 7.71 -5.18
CA ASP A 105 11.68 8.83 -4.62
C ASP A 105 10.80 10.09 -4.61
N LEU A 106 10.16 10.32 -3.47
CA LEU A 106 9.30 11.48 -3.22
C LEU A 106 10.09 12.80 -3.22
N GLY A 107 11.42 12.76 -3.06
CA GLY A 107 12.28 13.94 -3.06
C GLY A 107 12.56 14.50 -4.45
N THR A 108 12.52 13.65 -5.49
CA THR A 108 12.81 14.04 -6.88
C THR A 108 11.56 14.09 -7.76
N SER A 109 10.48 13.43 -7.36
CA SER A 109 9.20 13.48 -8.07
C SER A 109 8.42 14.75 -7.75
N VAL A 110 8.56 15.76 -8.61
CA VAL A 110 7.75 17.01 -8.60
C VAL A 110 6.24 16.77 -8.66
N HIS A 111 5.81 15.55 -8.99
CA HIS A 111 4.41 15.21 -9.18
C HIS A 111 3.70 14.72 -7.92
N THR A 112 4.42 14.32 -6.86
CA THR A 112 3.81 13.50 -5.79
C THR A 112 3.81 14.15 -4.41
N TRP A 113 4.86 14.89 -4.01
CA TRP A 113 4.89 15.48 -2.65
C TRP A 113 4.42 16.94 -2.60
N ASP A 114 4.99 17.81 -3.44
CA ASP A 114 4.86 19.26 -3.28
C ASP A 114 3.55 19.84 -3.86
N ASN A 115 2.73 19.02 -4.54
CA ASN A 115 1.47 19.43 -5.18
C ASN A 115 0.27 19.54 -4.23
N PHE A 116 0.48 19.96 -2.98
CA PHE A 116 -0.53 20.15 -1.91
C PHE A 116 -1.21 18.88 -1.38
N ALA A 117 -1.40 17.85 -2.19
CA ALA A 117 -2.17 16.67 -1.81
C ALA A 117 -1.51 15.90 -0.66
N SER A 118 -0.20 15.69 -0.71
CA SER A 118 0.51 14.86 0.27
C SER A 118 0.51 15.47 1.70
N PRO A 119 0.93 16.73 1.90
CA PRO A 119 0.82 17.36 3.22
C PRO A 119 -0.63 17.47 3.73
N ARG A 120 -1.61 17.68 2.86
CA ARG A 120 -3.03 17.76 3.27
C ARG A 120 -3.55 16.41 3.73
N LEU A 121 -3.34 15.37 2.94
CA LEU A 121 -3.74 14.01 3.27
C LEU A 121 -3.07 13.54 4.57
N TRP A 122 -1.79 13.87 4.78
CA TRP A 122 -1.12 13.60 6.05
C TRP A 122 -1.83 14.25 7.23
N LYS A 123 -2.05 15.57 7.16
CA LYS A 123 -2.70 16.32 8.24
C LYS A 123 -4.11 15.80 8.52
N ARG A 124 -4.83 15.41 7.47
CA ARG A 124 -6.17 14.85 7.56
C ARG A 124 -6.16 13.51 8.30
N LEU A 125 -5.33 12.56 7.87
CA LEU A 125 -5.35 11.20 8.39
C LEU A 125 -4.66 11.07 9.75
N PHE A 126 -3.57 11.79 9.97
CA PHE A 126 -2.84 11.74 11.25
C PHE A 126 -3.29 12.82 12.25
N ALA A 127 -4.33 13.59 11.92
CA ALA A 127 -4.79 14.74 12.71
C ALA A 127 -3.64 15.68 13.13
N SER A 128 -2.64 15.83 12.26
CA SER A 128 -1.42 16.61 12.53
C SER A 128 -1.57 18.04 12.04
N SER A 129 -0.95 19.00 12.72
CA SER A 129 -0.83 20.39 12.23
C SER A 129 0.29 20.53 11.18
N VAL A 130 1.28 19.65 11.21
CA VAL A 130 2.50 19.68 10.37
C VAL A 130 2.70 18.32 9.72
N ALA A 131 2.92 18.33 8.40
CA ALA A 131 3.37 17.15 7.68
C ALA A 131 4.90 17.08 7.75
N PRO A 132 5.51 15.88 7.83
CA PRO A 132 6.95 15.75 7.79
C PRO A 132 7.51 16.32 6.48
N PRO A 133 8.78 16.76 6.47
CA PRO A 133 9.46 17.10 5.23
C PRO A 133 9.54 15.88 4.30
N ARG A 134 9.53 16.10 2.99
CA ARG A 134 9.54 15.00 1.99
C ARG A 134 10.75 14.09 2.13
N GLU A 135 11.88 14.63 2.55
CA GLU A 135 13.16 13.94 2.65
C GLU A 135 13.19 12.90 3.78
N VAL A 136 12.24 12.95 4.72
CA VAL A 136 12.20 11.99 5.85
C VAL A 136 11.24 10.83 5.62
N VAL A 137 10.34 10.92 4.62
CA VAL A 137 9.40 9.86 4.29
C VAL A 137 9.84 9.21 2.99
N LYS A 138 10.29 7.97 3.07
CA LYS A 138 10.58 7.16 1.88
C LYS A 138 9.27 6.75 1.23
N GLY A 139 9.14 6.96 -0.06
CA GLY A 139 7.99 6.48 -0.80
C GLY A 139 8.20 5.04 -1.27
N TYR A 140 7.26 4.18 -0.94
CA TYR A 140 7.19 2.82 -1.47
C TYR A 140 6.11 2.77 -2.57
N CYS A 141 6.44 2.19 -3.72
CA CYS A 141 5.51 2.07 -4.85
C CYS A 141 5.04 0.63 -5.00
N CYS A 142 3.73 0.42 -5.18
CA CYS A 142 3.08 -0.90 -5.23
C CYS A 142 3.09 -1.55 -3.84
N VAL A 143 1.95 -1.49 -3.16
CA VAL A 143 1.75 -1.75 -1.73
C VAL A 143 1.76 -3.24 -1.41
N GLN A 144 2.93 -3.85 -1.63
CA GLN A 144 3.26 -5.25 -1.41
C GLN A 144 4.09 -5.35 -0.13
N PHE A 145 3.49 -5.75 0.97
CA PHE A 145 4.20 -5.79 2.25
C PHE A 145 3.60 -6.80 3.23
N LEU A 146 4.41 -7.13 4.23
CA LEU A 146 4.05 -7.98 5.35
C LEU A 146 4.14 -7.18 6.66
N VAL A 147 3.09 -7.27 7.47
CA VAL A 147 2.96 -6.53 8.74
C VAL A 147 2.65 -7.50 9.88
N PRO A 148 3.39 -7.43 11.01
CA PRO A 148 3.02 -8.16 12.23
C PRO A 148 1.82 -7.50 12.92
N ARG A 149 0.97 -8.32 13.56
CA ARG A 149 -0.22 -7.87 14.29
C ARG A 149 0.01 -6.68 15.23
N PRO A 150 1.05 -6.64 16.10
CA PRO A 150 1.28 -5.51 16.99
C PRO A 150 1.46 -4.17 16.26
N ARG A 151 1.92 -4.20 15.00
CA ARG A 151 2.11 -3.00 14.17
C ARG A 151 0.81 -2.57 13.49
N ALA A 152 -0.01 -3.52 13.05
CA ALA A 152 -1.37 -3.27 12.59
C ALA A 152 -2.29 -2.75 13.71
N LEU A 153 -1.97 -3.03 14.97
CA LEU A 153 -2.71 -2.54 16.14
C LEU A 153 -2.17 -1.22 16.73
N LEU A 154 -1.16 -0.59 16.10
CA LEU A 154 -0.64 0.70 16.58
C LEU A 154 -1.68 1.83 16.52
N ARG A 155 -2.66 1.72 15.63
CA ARG A 155 -3.78 2.65 15.52
C ARG A 155 -5.05 1.95 15.95
N GLN A 156 -5.93 2.69 16.61
CA GLN A 156 -7.24 2.17 17.01
C GLN A 156 -8.09 1.85 15.78
N ARG A 157 -9.01 0.87 15.89
CA ARG A 157 -9.96 0.49 14.84
C ARG A 157 -10.66 1.69 14.19
N GLN A 158 -11.08 2.66 15.01
CA GLN A 158 -11.76 3.86 14.54
C GLN A 158 -10.91 4.66 13.54
N TRP A 159 -9.59 4.70 13.73
CA TRP A 159 -8.69 5.39 12.81
C TRP A 159 -8.73 4.74 11.41
N TYR A 160 -8.73 3.41 11.34
CA TYR A 160 -8.85 2.68 10.08
C TYR A 160 -10.23 2.88 9.43
N ALA A 161 -11.29 2.89 10.23
CA ALA A 161 -12.65 3.14 9.75
C ALA A 161 -12.84 4.56 9.21
N ASP A 162 -12.26 5.56 9.87
CA ASP A 162 -12.29 6.96 9.42
C ASP A 162 -11.51 7.12 8.12
N ALA A 163 -10.33 6.48 8.02
CA ALA A 163 -9.54 6.46 6.79
C ALA A 163 -10.30 5.78 5.64
N LEU A 164 -10.92 4.62 5.90
CA LEU A 164 -11.74 3.89 4.92
C LEU A 164 -12.87 4.77 4.41
N THR A 165 -13.63 5.38 5.34
CA THR A 165 -14.73 6.29 5.01
C THR A 165 -14.25 7.48 4.17
N TYR A 166 -13.09 8.05 4.50
CA TYR A 166 -12.52 9.14 3.74
C TYR A 166 -12.20 8.72 2.30
N PHE A 167 -11.43 7.65 2.10
CA PHE A 167 -11.02 7.20 0.77
C PHE A 167 -12.18 6.67 -0.08
N ALA A 168 -13.21 6.09 0.53
CA ALA A 168 -14.45 5.66 -0.14
C ALA A 168 -15.40 6.82 -0.49
N SER A 169 -15.11 8.05 -0.03
CA SER A 169 -15.98 9.21 -0.25
C SER A 169 -15.47 10.17 -1.34
N ALA A 170 -16.40 10.86 -2.00
CA ALA A 170 -16.08 11.96 -2.91
C ALA A 170 -15.30 13.11 -2.23
N THR A 171 -15.41 13.23 -0.90
CA THR A 171 -14.68 14.23 -0.10
C THR A 171 -13.18 14.12 -0.29
N SER A 172 -12.62 12.90 -0.43
CA SER A 172 -11.19 12.71 -0.65
C SER A 172 -10.71 13.38 -1.94
N TYR A 173 -11.50 13.34 -3.01
CA TYR A 173 -11.18 14.03 -4.26
C TYR A 173 -11.26 15.55 -4.10
N PHE A 174 -12.31 16.08 -3.47
CA PHE A 174 -12.42 17.53 -3.27
C PHE A 174 -11.34 18.12 -2.36
N ASP A 175 -10.90 17.35 -1.36
CA ASP A 175 -9.87 17.77 -0.41
C ASP A 175 -8.47 17.80 -1.05
N LEU A 176 -8.14 16.77 -1.85
CA LEU A 176 -6.84 16.62 -2.51
C LEU A 176 -6.71 17.43 -3.79
N PHE A 177 -7.82 17.70 -4.49
CA PHE A 177 -7.88 18.51 -5.70
C PHE A 177 -8.67 19.81 -5.44
N PRO A 178 -8.06 20.81 -4.77
CA PRO A 178 -8.76 22.02 -4.35
C PRO A 178 -9.40 22.81 -5.51
N HIS A 179 -10.39 23.65 -5.17
CA HIS A 179 -11.10 24.54 -6.07
C HIS A 179 -10.20 25.14 -7.17
N GLY A 180 -10.61 24.94 -8.43
CA GLY A 180 -9.87 25.36 -9.62
C GLY A 180 -9.04 24.26 -10.28
N LYS A 181 -8.82 23.11 -9.62
CA LYS A 181 -8.30 21.90 -10.27
C LYS A 181 -9.45 20.99 -10.68
N PHE A 182 -9.45 20.58 -11.95
CA PHE A 182 -10.42 19.62 -12.47
C PHE A 182 -9.96 18.21 -12.12
N VAL A 183 -10.79 17.46 -11.39
CA VAL A 183 -10.64 16.00 -11.26
C VAL A 183 -10.86 15.41 -12.64
N THR A 184 -9.82 14.83 -13.23
CA THR A 184 -9.89 14.25 -14.56
C THR A 184 -10.49 12.84 -14.50
N TRP A 185 -10.94 12.34 -15.65
CA TRP A 185 -11.30 10.92 -15.78
C TRP A 185 -10.15 10.01 -15.34
N GLN A 186 -8.90 10.39 -15.64
CA GLN A 186 -7.72 9.63 -15.23
C GLN A 186 -7.57 9.60 -13.70
N ASP A 187 -7.79 10.72 -13.00
CA ASP A 187 -7.73 10.75 -11.54
C ASP A 187 -8.79 9.82 -10.91
N LEU A 188 -9.99 9.77 -11.51
CA LEU A 188 -11.06 8.88 -11.10
C LEU A 188 -10.73 7.42 -11.40
N THR A 189 -10.18 7.09 -12.57
CA THR A 189 -9.87 5.69 -12.93
C THR A 189 -8.63 5.17 -12.23
N CYS A 190 -7.63 6.02 -12.03
CA CYS A 190 -6.42 5.70 -11.29
C CYS A 190 -6.62 5.83 -9.78
N ARG A 191 -7.80 6.22 -9.29
CA ARG A 191 -8.11 6.30 -7.85
C ARG A 191 -7.10 7.16 -7.10
N ALA A 192 -6.83 8.35 -7.64
CA ALA A 192 -5.72 9.20 -7.21
C ALA A 192 -5.58 9.39 -5.69
N PRO A 193 -6.66 9.59 -4.88
CA PRO A 193 -6.52 9.70 -3.43
C PRO A 193 -5.79 8.53 -2.79
N ALA A 194 -6.10 7.30 -3.19
CA ALA A 194 -5.51 6.10 -2.62
C ALA A 194 -4.11 5.82 -3.19
N GLN A 195 -3.88 6.10 -4.47
CA GLN A 195 -2.52 6.07 -5.05
C GLN A 195 -1.55 7.04 -4.35
N LEU A 196 -2.04 8.23 -3.98
CA LEU A 196 -1.26 9.21 -3.23
C LEU A 196 -0.97 8.76 -1.79
N TRP A 197 -1.80 7.87 -1.24
CA TRP A 197 -1.64 7.28 0.10
C TRP A 197 -0.68 6.10 0.14
N MET A 198 -0.63 5.30 -0.93
CA MET A 198 0.18 4.08 -1.03
C MET A 198 1.58 4.20 -0.43
N PRO A 199 2.34 5.30 -0.66
CA PRO A 199 3.71 5.37 -0.17
C PRO A 199 3.84 5.44 1.35
N TRP A 200 2.74 5.56 2.12
CA TRP A 200 2.78 5.84 3.56
C TRP A 200 2.35 4.69 4.44
N TRP A 201 2.01 3.54 3.87
CA TRP A 201 1.62 2.36 4.66
C TRP A 201 2.66 2.00 5.73
N HIS A 202 3.94 2.09 5.39
CA HIS A 202 5.02 1.84 6.35
C HIS A 202 4.95 2.79 7.57
N VAL A 203 4.56 4.06 7.40
CA VAL A 203 4.36 5.03 8.49
C VAL A 203 3.16 4.66 9.34
N VAL A 204 2.06 4.21 8.73
CA VAL A 204 0.85 3.75 9.43
C VAL A 204 1.21 2.64 10.40
N PHE A 205 2.08 1.72 9.97
CA PHE A 205 2.58 0.60 10.74
C PHE A 205 3.84 0.93 11.58
N GLY A 206 4.19 2.21 11.71
CA GLY A 206 5.18 2.68 12.66
C GLY A 206 6.63 2.47 12.25
N GLU A 207 6.94 2.35 10.96
CA GLU A 207 8.30 2.58 10.49
C GLU A 207 8.68 4.04 10.77
N ALA A 208 9.79 4.24 11.47
CA ALA A 208 10.26 5.58 11.79
C ALA A 208 10.68 6.30 10.49
N PRO A 209 10.33 7.59 10.32
CA PRO A 209 10.89 8.41 9.24
C PRO A 209 12.42 8.34 9.28
N SER A 210 13.06 8.25 8.11
CA SER A 210 14.52 8.29 8.07
C SER A 210 15.01 9.60 8.66
N LYS A 211 16.08 9.56 9.47
CA LYS A 211 16.72 10.78 9.96
C LYS A 211 17.10 11.63 8.74
N ALA A 212 16.67 12.90 8.73
CA ALA A 212 17.10 13.83 7.71
C ALA A 212 18.63 13.83 7.66
N LYS A 213 19.21 13.73 6.46
CA LYS A 213 20.65 13.95 6.30
C LYS A 213 20.91 15.40 6.68
N THR A 214 21.60 15.64 7.79
CA THR A 214 22.16 16.96 8.09
C THR A 214 23.15 17.26 6.97
N ILE A 215 22.82 18.22 6.12
CA ILE A 215 23.72 18.74 5.07
C ILE A 215 24.70 19.71 5.72
#